data_AF-A0A2V5RNQ9-F1
#
_entry.id   AF-A0A2V5RNQ9-F1
#
_cell.length_a   1.000
_cell.length_b   1.000
_cell.length_c   1.000
_cell.angle_alpha   90.00
_cell.angle_beta   90.00
_cell.angle_gamma   90.00
#
_symmetry.space_group_name_H-M   'P 1'
#
loop_
_entity.id
_entity.type
_entity.pdbx_description
1 polymer ?
#
loop_
_entity_poly.entity_id
_entity_poly.type
_entity_poly.pdbx_seq_one_letter_code
_entity_poly.pdbx_strand_id
1 'polypeptide(L)'
;IRNWRIFETGAEFSICDVTVQTFPVPHDAVDPLGFVFHAGSGSLGFITDLGYVTKLIVERLRRVQTLVIETNHDEKLLQNDMHRPWPVKQRIQSRHGHLSNSAAAGVIEELLPGKIERVVLGHLSRDCNTPMLALETVRASLAKCGKVDMEVHCATQFEITPRFRIGESDPSPFQPTFENAFFQNAR
;
A
#
# COMPACT_ATOMS: atom_id res chain seq x y z
N ILE A 1 12.38 -19.43 22.81
CA ILE A 1 13.43 -18.60 22.18
C ILE A 1 12.72 -17.42 21.51
N ARG A 2 13.20 -16.21 21.73
CA ARG A 2 12.58 -14.98 21.22
C ARG A 2 13.08 -14.75 19.79
N ASN A 3 12.27 -15.10 18.78
CA ASN A 3 12.58 -15.01 17.36
C ASN A 3 12.03 -13.70 16.74
N TRP A 4 12.48 -12.55 17.25
CA TRP A 4 12.11 -11.23 16.76
C TRP A 4 13.39 -10.47 16.37
N ARG A 5 13.31 -9.69 15.29
CA ARG A 5 14.38 -8.81 14.81
C ARG A 5 13.83 -7.40 14.73
N ILE A 6 14.65 -6.45 15.19
CA ILE A 6 14.33 -5.02 15.14
C ILE A 6 15.02 -4.46 13.90
N PHE A 7 14.34 -3.57 13.20
CA PHE A 7 14.91 -2.78 12.11
C PHE A 7 14.58 -1.30 12.34
N GLU A 8 15.33 -0.43 11.69
CA GLU A 8 15.12 1.02 11.74
C GLU A 8 14.36 1.49 10.50
N THR A 9 13.62 2.59 10.63
CA THR A 9 12.93 3.20 9.48
C THR A 9 13.92 3.64 8.42
N GLY A 10 13.66 3.24 7.17
CA GLY A 10 14.58 3.47 6.05
C GLY A 10 15.56 2.32 5.83
N ALA A 11 15.57 1.29 6.70
CA ALA A 11 16.40 0.12 6.53
C ALA A 11 15.97 -0.73 5.32
N GLU A 12 16.96 -1.43 4.78
CA GLU A 12 16.82 -2.52 3.82
C GLU A 12 17.35 -3.80 4.45
N PHE A 13 16.61 -4.90 4.33
CA PHE A 13 17.02 -6.21 4.83
C PHE A 13 16.41 -7.32 4.02
N SER A 14 16.95 -8.53 4.13
CA SER A 14 16.43 -9.69 3.42
C SER A 14 15.86 -10.73 4.38
N ILE A 15 14.68 -11.24 4.04
CA ILE A 15 14.09 -12.44 4.62
C ILE A 15 14.14 -13.51 3.53
N CYS A 16 15.04 -14.48 3.67
CA CYS A 16 15.36 -15.44 2.62
C CYS A 16 15.73 -14.73 1.29
N ASP A 17 14.90 -14.92 0.27
CA ASP A 17 14.99 -14.42 -1.10
C ASP A 17 14.16 -13.13 -1.34
N VAL A 18 13.51 -12.61 -0.30
CA VAL A 18 12.74 -11.38 -0.35
C VAL A 18 13.55 -10.25 0.27
N THR A 19 13.91 -9.26 -0.55
CA THR A 19 14.46 -7.98 -0.05
C THR A 19 13.31 -7.07 0.34
N VAL A 20 13.36 -6.55 1.56
CA VAL A 20 12.40 -5.62 2.15
C VAL A 20 13.07 -4.26 2.30
N GLN A 21 12.50 -3.25 1.67
CA GLN A 21 12.86 -1.85 1.86
C GLN A 21 11.75 -1.15 2.63
N THR A 22 12.13 -0.39 3.66
CA THR A 22 11.19 0.44 4.42
C THR A 22 11.40 1.91 4.11
N PHE A 23 10.36 2.72 4.21
CA PHE A 23 10.44 4.17 4.10
C PHE A 23 9.37 4.84 4.95
N PRO A 24 9.62 6.04 5.49
CA PRO A 24 8.63 6.75 6.31
C PRO A 24 7.45 7.20 5.45
N VAL A 25 6.23 7.13 6.00
CA VAL A 25 5.02 7.71 5.39
C VAL A 25 4.40 8.79 6.29
N PRO A 26 3.63 9.76 5.76
CA PRO A 26 2.95 10.75 6.59
C PRO A 26 1.68 10.15 7.20
N HIS A 27 1.68 9.90 8.51
CA HIS A 27 0.49 9.47 9.26
C HIS A 27 0.58 9.90 10.73
N ASP A 28 -0.56 9.98 11.41
CA ASP A 28 -0.69 10.38 12.82
C ASP A 28 -0.30 9.26 13.81
N ALA A 29 0.66 8.42 13.42
CA ALA A 29 1.23 7.34 14.23
C ALA A 29 2.71 7.60 14.53
N VAL A 30 3.26 6.89 15.54
CA VAL A 30 4.69 6.92 15.81
C VAL A 30 5.39 6.04 14.77
N ASP A 31 6.13 6.68 13.87
CA ASP A 31 6.99 6.06 12.85
C ASP A 31 6.27 5.08 11.89
N PRO A 32 5.24 5.55 11.15
CA PRO A 32 4.51 4.74 10.18
C PRO A 32 5.40 4.44 8.95
N LEU A 33 5.23 3.25 8.41
CA LEU A 33 6.09 2.71 7.37
C LEU A 33 5.32 2.30 6.12
N GLY A 34 5.87 2.67 4.98
CA GLY A 34 5.60 2.00 3.72
C GLY A 34 6.70 0.96 3.43
N PHE A 35 6.33 -0.06 2.67
CA PHE A 35 7.23 -1.15 2.31
C PHE A 35 7.33 -1.32 0.80
N VAL A 36 8.52 -1.67 0.33
CA VAL A 36 8.72 -2.31 -0.99
C VAL A 36 9.36 -3.66 -0.78
N PHE A 37 8.75 -4.69 -1.34
CA PHE A 37 9.23 -6.06 -1.36
C PHE A 37 9.75 -6.37 -2.76
N HIS A 38 10.90 -7.01 -2.85
CA HIS A 38 11.50 -7.48 -4.08
C HIS A 38 11.78 -8.98 -3.98
N ALA A 39 11.36 -9.75 -4.98
CA ALA A 39 11.64 -11.18 -5.11
C ALA A 39 11.93 -11.50 -6.58
N GLY A 40 13.19 -11.83 -6.90
CA GLY A 40 13.64 -11.96 -8.28
C GLY A 40 13.35 -10.72 -9.12
N SER A 41 12.58 -10.89 -10.21
CA SER A 41 12.13 -9.78 -11.07
C SER A 41 10.84 -9.10 -10.60
N GLY A 42 10.21 -9.62 -9.54
CA GLY A 42 8.95 -9.14 -8.99
C GLY A 42 9.12 -8.04 -7.96
N SER A 43 8.12 -7.15 -7.88
CA SER A 43 8.06 -6.10 -6.86
C SER A 43 6.65 -5.83 -6.35
N LEU A 44 6.52 -5.68 -5.04
CA LEU A 44 5.27 -5.30 -4.36
C LEU A 44 5.49 -4.08 -3.47
N GLY A 45 4.71 -3.03 -3.69
CA GLY A 45 4.65 -1.86 -2.82
C GLY A 45 3.46 -2.00 -1.88
N PHE A 46 3.63 -1.62 -0.61
CA PHE A 46 2.58 -1.67 0.39
C PHE A 46 2.54 -0.33 1.13
N ILE A 47 1.49 0.44 0.88
CA ILE A 47 1.27 1.76 1.49
C ILE A 47 -0.17 1.87 2.01
N THR A 48 -0.34 1.61 3.29
CA THR A 48 -1.59 1.87 4.02
C THR A 48 -1.33 2.82 5.17
N ASP A 49 -2.40 3.32 5.79
CA ASP A 49 -2.35 4.30 6.87
C ASP A 49 -1.51 5.52 6.48
N LEU A 50 -1.93 6.24 5.44
CA LEU A 50 -1.30 7.50 5.03
C LEU A 50 -2.33 8.52 4.53
N GLY A 51 -2.26 9.74 5.05
CA GLY A 51 -3.18 10.83 4.66
C GLY A 51 -2.74 11.59 3.41
N TYR A 52 -1.48 11.42 3.01
CA TYR A 52 -0.92 12.10 1.85
C TYR A 52 0.28 11.34 1.28
N VAL A 53 0.32 11.20 -0.05
CA VAL A 53 1.46 10.61 -0.76
C VAL A 53 2.39 11.72 -1.23
N THR A 54 3.63 11.69 -0.74
CA THR A 54 4.67 12.64 -1.18
C THR A 54 5.32 12.17 -2.48
N LYS A 55 5.97 13.10 -3.20
CA LYS A 55 6.78 12.74 -4.38
C LYS A 55 7.84 11.69 -4.09
N LEU A 56 8.43 11.70 -2.89
CA LEU A 56 9.40 10.70 -2.47
C LEU A 56 8.79 9.30 -2.45
N ILE A 57 7.54 9.16 -1.95
CA ILE A 57 6.83 7.88 -1.95
C ILE A 57 6.55 7.43 -3.38
N VAL A 58 6.11 8.33 -4.26
CA VAL A 58 5.89 8.02 -5.69
C VAL A 58 7.18 7.51 -6.34
N GLU A 59 8.32 8.14 -6.08
CA GLU A 59 9.62 7.66 -6.62
C GLU A 59 10.01 6.28 -6.10
N ARG A 60 9.76 5.99 -4.80
CA ARG A 60 10.00 4.66 -4.22
C ARG A 60 9.12 3.58 -4.87
N LEU A 61 7.89 3.94 -5.24
CA LEU A 61 6.92 3.03 -5.84
C LEU A 61 7.03 2.94 -7.38
N ARG A 62 7.78 3.82 -8.04
CA ARG A 62 7.86 3.90 -9.51
C ARG A 62 8.23 2.58 -10.20
N ARG A 63 9.00 1.71 -9.53
CA ARG A 63 9.47 0.41 -10.04
C ARG A 63 8.63 -0.78 -9.54
N VAL A 64 7.59 -0.54 -8.77
CA VAL A 64 6.69 -1.57 -8.26
C VAL A 64 5.77 -2.07 -9.38
N GLN A 65 5.55 -3.38 -9.44
CA GLN A 65 4.60 -4.02 -10.36
C GLN A 65 3.23 -4.20 -9.71
N THR A 66 3.19 -4.61 -8.44
CA THR A 66 1.94 -4.75 -7.68
C THR A 66 1.89 -3.77 -6.53
N LEU A 67 0.88 -2.92 -6.49
CA LEU A 67 0.68 -1.95 -5.42
C LEU A 67 -0.48 -2.37 -4.52
N VAL A 68 -0.25 -2.48 -3.21
CA VAL A 68 -1.29 -2.45 -2.19
C VAL A 68 -1.39 -1.03 -1.65
N ILE A 69 -2.54 -0.40 -1.81
CA ILE A 69 -2.76 1.00 -1.46
C ILE A 69 -4.04 1.18 -0.64
N GLU A 70 -3.97 2.06 0.36
CA GLU A 70 -5.15 2.49 1.10
C GLU A 70 -6.17 3.22 0.23
N THR A 71 -7.41 2.79 0.33
CA THR A 71 -8.60 3.46 -0.19
C THR A 71 -9.60 3.57 0.94
N ASN A 72 -9.37 4.49 1.86
CA ASN A 72 -10.08 4.47 3.14
C ASN A 72 -11.53 4.90 3.01
N HIS A 73 -11.80 6.03 2.35
CA HIS A 73 -13.14 6.58 2.31
C HIS A 73 -13.50 7.12 0.93
N ASP A 74 -14.79 7.03 0.62
CA ASP A 74 -15.43 7.89 -0.36
C ASP A 74 -15.68 9.26 0.27
N GLU A 75 -15.30 10.32 -0.44
CA GLU A 75 -15.36 11.68 0.05
C GLU A 75 -16.78 12.12 0.36
N LYS A 76 -17.77 11.72 -0.46
CA LYS A 76 -19.17 12.09 -0.27
C LYS A 76 -19.78 11.35 0.92
N LEU A 77 -19.48 10.06 1.06
CA LEU A 77 -19.93 9.28 2.23
C LEU A 77 -19.37 9.86 3.52
N LEU A 78 -18.08 10.20 3.56
CA LEU A 78 -17.48 10.82 4.75
C LEU A 78 -18.07 12.18 5.07
N GLN A 79 -18.30 13.03 4.05
CA GLN A 79 -18.92 14.33 4.24
C GLN A 79 -20.35 14.22 4.80
N ASN A 80 -21.13 13.26 4.29
CA ASN A 80 -22.53 13.06 4.67
C ASN A 80 -22.75 12.19 5.92
N ASP A 81 -21.69 11.63 6.50
CA ASP A 81 -21.79 10.76 7.68
C ASP A 81 -22.31 11.52 8.92
N MET A 82 -23.51 11.21 9.38
CA MET A 82 -24.12 11.91 10.52
C MET A 82 -23.62 11.42 11.88
N HIS A 83 -22.91 10.29 11.94
CA HIS A 83 -22.41 9.71 13.18
C HIS A 83 -21.08 10.32 13.62
N ARG A 84 -20.20 10.67 12.67
CA ARG A 84 -18.90 11.27 12.98
C ARG A 84 -19.00 12.80 13.19
N PRO A 85 -18.53 13.33 14.34
CA PRO A 85 -18.41 14.78 14.53
C PRO A 85 -17.49 15.42 13.49
N TRP A 86 -17.73 16.69 13.17
CA TRP A 86 -16.94 17.43 12.18
C TRP A 86 -15.41 17.38 12.41
N PRO A 87 -14.88 17.52 13.64
CA PRO A 87 -13.43 17.41 13.87
C PRO A 87 -12.84 16.05 13.49
N VAL A 88 -13.62 14.96 13.64
CA VAL A 88 -13.19 13.61 13.25
C VAL A 88 -13.10 13.51 11.73
N LYS A 89 -14.12 14.00 11.01
CA LYS A 89 -14.10 14.05 9.54
C LYS A 89 -12.94 14.88 9.01
N GLN A 90 -12.62 16.00 9.66
CA GLN A 90 -11.48 16.84 9.29
C GLN A 90 -10.14 16.12 9.49
N ARG A 91 -9.98 15.39 10.61
CA ARG A 91 -8.77 14.60 10.86
C ARG A 91 -8.58 13.50 9.81
N ILE A 92 -9.65 12.77 9.47
CA ILE A 92 -9.63 11.71 8.44
C ILE A 92 -9.20 12.27 7.07
N GLN A 93 -9.70 13.43 6.66
CA GLN A 93 -9.35 14.08 5.38
C GLN A 93 -8.02 14.84 5.41
N SER A 94 -7.34 14.90 6.56
CA SER A 94 -6.10 15.66 6.69
C SER A 94 -4.91 14.92 6.10
N ARG A 95 -3.79 15.63 5.91
CA ARG A 95 -2.52 15.03 5.45
C ARG A 95 -1.95 13.95 6.38
N HIS A 96 -2.41 13.88 7.62
CA HIS A 96 -2.01 12.85 8.60
C HIS A 96 -3.13 11.83 8.87
N GLY A 97 -4.27 11.96 8.19
CA GLY A 97 -5.40 11.03 8.28
C GLY A 97 -5.25 9.88 7.30
N HIS A 98 -6.26 9.68 6.46
CA HIS A 98 -6.35 8.53 5.58
C HIS A 98 -6.56 8.93 4.12
N LEU A 99 -6.04 8.13 3.21
CA LEU A 99 -6.18 8.36 1.78
C LEU A 99 -7.63 8.09 1.34
N SER A 100 -8.22 9.03 0.59
CA SER A 100 -9.54 8.84 -0.02
C SER A 100 -9.44 7.99 -1.29
N ASN A 101 -10.57 7.48 -1.78
CA ASN A 101 -10.64 6.75 -3.05
C ASN A 101 -10.07 7.57 -4.21
N SER A 102 -10.42 8.85 -4.32
CA SER A 102 -9.94 9.71 -5.41
C SER A 102 -8.46 10.06 -5.25
N ALA A 103 -7.97 10.24 -4.01
CA ALA A 103 -6.56 10.49 -3.77
C ALA A 103 -5.70 9.26 -4.11
N ALA A 104 -6.15 8.05 -3.77
CA ALA A 104 -5.51 6.80 -4.16
C ALA A 104 -5.47 6.65 -5.69
N ALA A 105 -6.56 6.99 -6.38
CA ALA A 105 -6.60 7.00 -7.84
C ALA A 105 -5.55 7.92 -8.44
N GLY A 106 -5.39 9.14 -7.91
CA GLY A 106 -4.35 10.08 -8.36
C GLY A 106 -2.92 9.54 -8.17
N VAL A 107 -2.66 8.83 -7.07
CA VAL A 107 -1.35 8.18 -6.84
C VAL A 107 -1.10 7.09 -7.88
N ILE A 108 -2.11 6.29 -8.19
CA ILE A 108 -2.01 5.25 -9.22
C ILE A 108 -1.74 5.89 -10.59
N GLU A 109 -2.41 7.00 -10.92
CA GLU A 109 -2.15 7.77 -12.15
C GLU A 109 -0.69 8.22 -12.27
N GLU A 110 -0.11 8.75 -11.18
CA GLU A 110 1.30 9.17 -11.15
C GLU A 110 2.29 7.99 -11.35
N LEU A 111 1.87 6.77 -11.03
CA LEU A 111 2.68 5.55 -11.18
C LEU A 111 2.53 4.88 -12.55
N LEU A 112 1.55 5.29 -13.38
CA LEU A 112 1.32 4.71 -14.71
C LEU A 112 2.51 4.77 -15.68
N PRO A 113 3.39 5.80 -15.64
CA PRO A 113 4.62 5.80 -16.45
C PRO A 113 5.68 4.79 -15.97
N GLY A 114 5.49 4.16 -14.81
CA GLY A 114 6.37 3.19 -14.21
C GLY A 114 6.11 1.74 -14.66
N LYS A 115 6.25 0.81 -13.72
CA LYS A 115 6.07 -0.64 -13.96
C LYS A 115 4.78 -1.23 -13.38
N ILE A 116 3.86 -0.39 -12.92
CA ILE A 116 2.66 -0.86 -12.25
C ILE A 116 1.74 -1.63 -13.21
N GLU A 117 1.36 -2.83 -12.80
CA GLU A 117 0.55 -3.79 -13.59
C GLU A 117 -0.67 -4.27 -12.80
N ARG A 118 -0.60 -4.21 -11.45
CA ARG A 118 -1.67 -4.60 -10.55
C ARG A 118 -1.81 -3.63 -9.39
N VAL A 119 -3.06 -3.35 -9.02
CA VAL A 119 -3.43 -2.60 -7.82
C VAL A 119 -4.37 -3.44 -6.96
N VAL A 120 -4.09 -3.49 -5.66
CA VAL A 120 -4.95 -4.06 -4.63
C VAL A 120 -5.37 -2.93 -3.68
N LEU A 121 -6.66 -2.62 -3.68
CA LEU A 121 -7.26 -1.59 -2.83
C LEU A 121 -7.49 -2.18 -1.44
N GLY A 122 -6.96 -1.55 -0.40
CA GLY A 122 -7.02 -2.05 0.97
C GLY A 122 -7.40 -0.96 1.96
N HIS A 123 -7.53 -1.35 3.23
CA HIS A 123 -7.75 -0.44 4.34
C HIS A 123 -9.02 0.45 4.22
N LEU A 124 -10.13 -0.15 3.76
CA LEU A 124 -11.42 0.54 3.58
C LEU A 124 -12.09 0.83 4.93
N SER A 125 -12.61 2.04 5.10
CA SER A 125 -13.51 2.43 6.17
C SER A 125 -14.81 1.64 6.06
N ARG A 126 -15.24 1.08 7.19
CA ARG A 126 -16.49 0.31 7.28
C ARG A 126 -17.72 1.15 6.95
N ASP A 127 -17.74 2.39 7.40
CA ASP A 127 -18.96 3.22 7.35
C ASP A 127 -18.92 4.25 6.22
N CYS A 128 -17.72 4.60 5.74
CA CYS A 128 -17.54 5.63 4.71
C CYS A 128 -16.96 5.09 3.41
N ASN A 129 -17.03 3.78 3.16
CA ASN A 129 -16.61 3.21 1.89
C ASN A 129 -17.33 1.90 1.58
N THR A 130 -17.27 1.49 0.32
CA THR A 130 -17.62 0.12 -0.09
C THR A 130 -16.60 -0.37 -1.11
N PRO A 131 -16.38 -1.70 -1.23
CA PRO A 131 -15.49 -2.25 -2.26
C PRO A 131 -15.86 -1.78 -3.67
N MET A 132 -17.15 -1.66 -3.96
CA MET A 132 -17.66 -1.20 -5.25
C MET A 132 -17.27 0.26 -5.53
N LEU A 133 -17.47 1.17 -4.57
CA LEU A 133 -17.10 2.59 -4.74
C LEU A 133 -15.60 2.77 -4.93
N ALA A 134 -14.78 2.03 -4.19
CA ALA A 134 -13.32 2.08 -4.33
C ALA A 134 -12.90 1.60 -5.74
N LEU A 135 -13.43 0.46 -6.18
CA LEU A 135 -13.16 -0.10 -7.52
C LEU A 135 -13.63 0.83 -8.64
N GLU A 136 -14.84 1.37 -8.56
CA GLU A 136 -15.40 2.28 -9.56
C GLU A 136 -14.58 3.57 -9.68
N THR A 137 -14.22 4.16 -8.54
CA THR A 137 -13.42 5.39 -8.50
C THR A 137 -12.06 5.20 -9.20
N VAL A 138 -11.35 4.13 -8.83
CA VAL A 138 -10.02 3.82 -9.41
C VAL A 138 -10.14 3.43 -10.89
N ARG A 139 -11.11 2.59 -11.27
CA ARG A 139 -11.32 2.19 -12.67
C ARG A 139 -11.71 3.37 -13.55
N ALA A 140 -12.53 4.30 -13.05
CA ALA A 140 -12.92 5.50 -13.79
C ALA A 140 -11.72 6.41 -14.05
N SER A 141 -10.81 6.55 -13.09
CA SER A 141 -9.54 7.26 -13.24
C SER A 141 -8.65 6.58 -14.30
N LEU A 142 -8.43 5.27 -14.17
CA LEU A 142 -7.63 4.49 -15.14
C LEU A 142 -8.20 4.56 -16.56
N ALA A 143 -9.52 4.55 -16.72
CA ALA A 143 -10.17 4.69 -18.02
C ALA A 143 -9.87 6.04 -18.68
N LYS A 144 -9.83 7.14 -17.91
CA LYS A 144 -9.44 8.47 -18.42
C LYS A 144 -7.99 8.50 -18.90
N CYS A 145 -7.12 7.70 -18.28
CA CYS A 145 -5.72 7.53 -18.68
C CYS A 145 -5.51 6.48 -19.78
N GLY A 146 -6.56 5.84 -20.30
CA GLY A 146 -6.45 4.78 -21.31
C GLY A 146 -5.87 3.46 -20.79
N LYS A 147 -5.95 3.20 -19.47
CA LYS A 147 -5.39 2.01 -18.79
C LYS A 147 -6.48 1.05 -18.31
N VAL A 148 -7.42 0.72 -19.18
CA VAL A 148 -8.60 -0.10 -18.85
C VAL A 148 -8.26 -1.55 -18.51
N ASP A 149 -7.12 -2.06 -19.00
CA ASP A 149 -6.68 -3.45 -18.82
C ASP A 149 -5.88 -3.68 -17.52
N MET A 150 -5.66 -2.64 -16.71
CA MET A 150 -4.96 -2.75 -15.43
C MET A 150 -5.70 -3.70 -14.48
N GLU A 151 -4.97 -4.61 -13.82
CA GLU A 151 -5.55 -5.50 -12.82
C GLU A 151 -5.87 -4.70 -11.54
N VAL A 152 -7.16 -4.56 -11.21
CA VAL A 152 -7.61 -3.88 -9.99
C VAL A 152 -8.47 -4.81 -9.15
N HIS A 153 -8.01 -5.07 -7.93
CA HIS A 153 -8.67 -5.91 -6.93
C HIS A 153 -8.98 -5.12 -5.66
N CYS A 154 -9.95 -5.56 -4.87
CA CYS A 154 -10.23 -5.00 -3.55
C CYS A 154 -10.04 -6.08 -2.49
N ALA A 155 -9.19 -5.81 -1.49
CA ALA A 155 -9.04 -6.63 -0.29
C ALA A 155 -10.12 -6.23 0.71
N THR A 156 -11.19 -7.03 0.80
CA THR A 156 -12.32 -6.77 1.71
C THR A 156 -11.97 -7.22 3.13
N GLN A 157 -12.76 -6.78 4.11
CA GLN A 157 -12.52 -7.10 5.53
C GLN A 157 -12.74 -8.59 5.86
N PHE A 158 -13.56 -9.29 5.09
CA PHE A 158 -14.07 -10.62 5.46
C PHE A 158 -13.71 -11.72 4.46
N GLU A 159 -13.11 -11.38 3.32
CA GLU A 159 -12.78 -12.34 2.27
C GLU A 159 -11.31 -12.25 1.91
N ILE A 160 -10.70 -13.42 1.68
CA ILE A 160 -9.34 -13.51 1.18
C ILE A 160 -9.35 -13.12 -0.29
N THR A 161 -8.42 -12.27 -0.71
CA THR A 161 -8.22 -11.97 -2.13
C THR A 161 -7.83 -13.22 -2.92
N PRO A 162 -7.90 -13.18 -4.26
CA PRO A 162 -7.16 -14.14 -5.07
C PRO A 162 -5.68 -14.19 -4.67
N ARG A 163 -5.04 -15.32 -4.93
CA ARG A 163 -3.58 -15.44 -4.75
C ARG A 163 -2.88 -14.80 -5.93
N PHE A 164 -2.01 -13.85 -5.65
CA PHE A 164 -1.18 -13.18 -6.65
C PHE A 164 0.24 -13.75 -6.59
N ARG A 165 0.84 -14.00 -7.76
CA ARG A 165 2.27 -14.30 -7.85
C ARG A 165 3.03 -12.98 -7.98
N ILE A 166 4.03 -12.79 -7.13
CA ILE A 166 4.93 -11.63 -7.14
C ILE A 166 6.36 -12.17 -7.33
N GLY A 167 6.85 -12.08 -8.57
CA GLY A 167 8.18 -12.58 -8.91
C GLY A 167 8.34 -14.09 -8.76
N GLU A 168 9.58 -14.53 -8.93
CA GLU A 168 10.03 -15.91 -8.74
C GLU A 168 11.34 -15.85 -7.97
N SER A 169 11.55 -16.83 -7.11
CA SER A 169 12.74 -16.90 -6.27
C SER A 169 13.36 -18.28 -6.32
N ASP A 170 14.67 -18.34 -6.08
CA ASP A 170 15.37 -19.61 -6.06
C ASP A 170 14.87 -20.45 -4.88
N PRO A 171 14.48 -21.72 -5.10
CA PRO A 171 13.97 -22.56 -4.04
C PRO A 171 15.08 -22.82 -3.00
N SER A 172 14.99 -22.13 -1.87
CA SER A 172 15.81 -22.37 -0.69
C SER A 172 14.98 -23.06 0.40
N PRO A 173 15.58 -23.86 1.29
CA PRO A 173 14.86 -24.48 2.40
C PRO A 173 14.20 -23.40 3.27
N PHE A 174 12.93 -23.61 3.63
CA PHE A 174 12.22 -22.73 4.56
C PHE A 174 13.02 -22.57 5.84
N GLN A 175 13.29 -21.32 6.24
CA GLN A 175 14.03 -21.02 7.46
C GLN A 175 13.05 -20.64 8.57
N PRO A 176 12.89 -21.47 9.62
CA PRO A 176 11.92 -21.22 10.70
C PRO A 176 12.37 -20.13 11.69
N THR A 177 13.63 -19.68 11.60
CA THR A 177 14.23 -18.68 12.49
C THR A 177 14.82 -17.52 11.69
N PHE A 178 14.79 -16.30 12.24
CA PHE A 178 15.50 -15.14 11.69
C PHE A 178 17.02 -15.18 11.99
N GLU A 179 17.57 -16.36 12.26
CA GLU A 179 19.00 -16.53 12.57
C GLU A 179 19.87 -16.18 11.36
N ASN A 180 19.42 -16.50 10.14
CA ASN A 180 20.12 -16.12 8.89
C ASN A 180 19.39 -15.01 8.09
N ALA A 181 18.45 -14.30 8.70
CA ALA A 181 17.92 -13.09 8.09
C ALA A 181 19.02 -12.02 8.13
N PHE A 182 19.56 -11.67 6.96
CA PHE A 182 20.62 -10.69 6.83
C PHE A 182 20.01 -9.28 6.87
N PHE A 183 20.11 -8.65 8.03
CA PHE A 183 19.92 -7.21 8.18
C PHE A 183 21.28 -6.57 7.98
N GLN A 184 21.56 -6.03 6.80
CA GLN A 184 22.70 -5.15 6.65
C GLN A 184 22.34 -3.86 7.38
N ASN A 185 22.84 -3.68 8.60
CA ASN A 185 22.75 -2.39 9.26
C ASN A 185 23.51 -1.39 8.37
N ALA A 186 22.79 -0.47 7.74
CA ALA A 186 23.39 0.69 7.12
C ALA A 186 24.20 1.43 8.20
N ARG A 187 25.51 1.54 7.99
CA ARG A 187 26.41 2.33 8.86
C ARG A 187 26.22 3.81 8.63
#